data_AF-A0A9D1YEN2-F1
#
_entry.id   AF-A0A9D1YEN2-F1
#
_cell.length_a   1.000
_cell.length_b   1.000
_cell.length_c   1.000
_cell.angle_alpha   90.00
_cell.angle_beta   90.00
_cell.angle_gamma   90.00
#
_symmetry.space_group_name_H-M   'P 1'
#
loop_
_entity.id
_entity.type
_entity.pdbx_description
1 polymer ?
#
loop_
_entity_poly.entity_id
_entity_poly.type
_entity_poly.pdbx_seq_one_letter_code
_entity_poly.pdbx_strand_id
1 'polypeptide(L)'
;MENTVLLREAQEADLSGLLALYAQLGDNPIPQNSENLLSLWREILAYPGHHIVIAEVEGQLAASCVLQIIPNLTHGQRPYALVENVVTDAAFRRQGLASSCLNWAQEKARTAGCYKLMLLTGSKEEGTLHFYEKAGYNRKDKIAFIQWLE
;
A
#
# COMPACT_ATOMS: atom_id res chain seq x y z
N MET A 1 18.77 13.54 -15.95
CA MET A 1 17.36 13.62 -16.37
C MET A 1 16.57 13.04 -15.21
N GLU A 2 15.74 13.85 -14.54
CA GLU A 2 14.87 13.32 -13.48
C GLU A 2 13.84 12.40 -14.14
N ASN A 3 13.89 11.12 -13.82
CA ASN A 3 12.83 10.20 -14.21
C ASN A 3 11.52 10.71 -13.59
N THR A 4 10.57 11.09 -14.44
CA THR A 4 9.28 11.59 -13.98
C THR A 4 8.52 10.44 -13.32
N VAL A 5 8.23 10.58 -12.03
CA VAL A 5 7.42 9.63 -11.28
C VAL A 5 5.96 10.09 -11.32
N LEU A 6 5.07 9.26 -11.84
CA LEU A 6 3.63 9.49 -11.80
C LEU A 6 3.03 8.72 -10.62
N LEU A 7 2.48 9.44 -9.64
CA LEU A 7 1.71 8.87 -8.53
C LEU A 7 0.21 8.99 -8.81
N ARG A 8 -0.52 7.88 -8.73
CA ARG A 8 -1.96 7.84 -8.93
C ARG A 8 -2.60 6.64 -8.24
N GLU A 9 -3.93 6.65 -8.15
CA GLU A 9 -4.69 5.45 -7.82
C GLU A 9 -4.65 4.46 -9.01
N ALA A 10 -4.63 3.17 -8.69
CA ALA A 10 -4.74 2.10 -9.67
C ALA A 10 -6.10 2.13 -10.36
N GLN A 11 -6.11 1.68 -11.61
CA GLN A 11 -7.27 1.58 -12.49
C GLN A 11 -7.37 0.18 -13.06
N GLU A 12 -8.47 -0.12 -13.76
CA GLU A 12 -8.74 -1.47 -14.28
C GLU A 12 -7.57 -2.07 -15.08
N ALA A 13 -6.91 -1.25 -15.90
CA ALA A 13 -5.77 -1.64 -16.74
C ALA A 13 -4.48 -1.99 -15.96
N ASP A 14 -4.36 -1.62 -14.68
CA ASP A 14 -3.13 -1.81 -13.90
C ASP A 14 -3.00 -3.22 -13.32
N LEU A 15 -4.02 -4.08 -13.45
CA LEU A 15 -4.09 -5.39 -12.79
C LEU A 15 -2.82 -6.23 -13.02
N SER A 16 -2.40 -6.39 -14.27
CA SER A 16 -1.25 -7.23 -14.60
C SER A 16 0.06 -6.71 -13.99
N GLY A 17 0.29 -5.39 -14.04
CA GLY A 17 1.48 -4.78 -13.43
C GLY A 17 1.47 -4.87 -11.91
N LEU A 18 0.29 -4.72 -11.30
CA LEU A 18 0.11 -4.83 -9.85
C LEU A 18 0.34 -6.27 -9.37
N LEU A 19 -0.15 -7.27 -10.09
CA LEU A 19 0.13 -8.69 -9.78
C LEU A 19 1.62 -9.02 -9.91
N ALA A 20 2.32 -8.45 -10.89
CA ALA A 20 3.77 -8.61 -11.02
C ALA A 20 4.55 -7.98 -9.84
N LEU A 21 4.09 -6.83 -9.33
CA LEU A 21 4.62 -6.25 -8.09
C LEU A 21 4.33 -7.13 -6.88
N TYR A 22 3.09 -7.62 -6.72
CA TYR A 22 2.72 -8.47 -5.59
C TYR A 22 3.43 -9.82 -5.59
N ALA A 23 3.84 -10.34 -6.74
CA ALA A 23 4.70 -11.52 -6.80
C ALA A 23 6.10 -11.29 -6.18
N GLN A 24 6.53 -10.04 -6.02
CA GLN A 24 7.75 -9.68 -5.30
C GLN A 24 7.52 -9.38 -3.81
N LEU A 25 6.25 -9.37 -3.38
CA LEU A 25 5.84 -9.21 -1.99
C LEU A 25 5.67 -10.60 -1.38
N GLY A 26 6.72 -11.16 -0.77
CA GLY A 26 6.67 -12.51 -0.21
C GLY A 26 6.59 -13.60 -1.28
N ASP A 27 5.95 -14.74 -0.97
CA ASP A 27 5.83 -15.90 -1.85
C ASP A 27 4.42 -15.98 -2.49
N ASN A 28 4.00 -14.90 -3.15
CA ASN A 28 2.68 -14.80 -3.77
C ASN A 28 2.75 -15.21 -5.25
N PRO A 29 2.14 -16.34 -5.66
CA PRO A 29 2.10 -16.71 -7.07
C PRO A 29 1.17 -15.77 -7.85
N ILE A 30 1.54 -15.46 -9.10
CA ILE A 30 0.66 -14.71 -10.01
C ILE A 30 -0.56 -15.60 -10.32
N PRO A 31 -1.79 -15.15 -10.00
CA PRO A 31 -2.99 -15.93 -10.25
C PRO A 31 -3.25 -16.06 -11.75
N GLN A 32 -3.91 -17.15 -12.15
CA GLN A 32 -4.40 -17.28 -13.53
C GLN A 32 -5.49 -16.24 -13.80
N ASN A 33 -5.49 -15.71 -15.02
CA ASN A 33 -6.55 -14.81 -15.45
C ASN A 33 -7.89 -15.57 -15.48
N SER A 34 -8.87 -15.10 -14.70
CA SER A 34 -10.17 -15.73 -14.54
C SER A 34 -11.24 -14.68 -14.25
N GLU A 35 -12.51 -14.99 -14.55
CA GLU A 35 -13.62 -14.07 -14.24
C GLU A 35 -13.73 -13.76 -12.74
N ASN A 36 -13.36 -14.70 -11.88
CA ASN A 36 -13.32 -14.49 -10.44
C ASN A 36 -12.27 -13.43 -10.05
N LEU A 37 -11.07 -13.50 -10.64
CA LEU A 37 -10.02 -12.49 -10.42
C LEU A 37 -10.46 -11.11 -10.93
N LEU A 38 -11.05 -11.03 -12.12
CA LEU A 38 -11.52 -9.77 -12.70
C LEU A 38 -12.71 -9.18 -11.93
N SER A 39 -13.60 -10.02 -11.39
CA SER A 39 -14.71 -9.60 -10.53
C SER A 39 -14.21 -9.05 -9.20
N LEU A 40 -13.29 -9.76 -8.55
CA LEU A 40 -12.64 -9.28 -7.32
C LEU A 40 -11.89 -7.97 -7.56
N TRP A 41 -11.19 -7.85 -8.69
CA TRP A 41 -10.48 -6.61 -9.03
C TRP A 41 -11.42 -5.41 -9.14
N ARG A 42 -12.55 -5.56 -9.84
CA ARG A 42 -13.57 -4.53 -9.94
C ARG A 42 -14.21 -4.20 -8.58
N GLU A 43 -14.44 -5.21 -7.74
CA GLU A 43 -14.94 -5.01 -6.38
C GLU A 43 -13.96 -4.17 -5.54
N ILE A 44 -12.67 -4.50 -5.57
CA ILE A 44 -11.60 -3.78 -4.87
C ILE A 44 -11.55 -2.32 -5.33
N LEU A 45 -11.56 -2.07 -6.65
CA LEU A 45 -11.54 -0.71 -7.21
C LEU A 45 -12.79 0.10 -6.84
N ALA A 46 -13.93 -0.55 -6.64
CA ALA A 46 -15.18 0.09 -6.27
C ALA A 46 -15.37 0.25 -4.75
N TYR A 47 -14.56 -0.42 -3.92
CA TYR A 47 -14.78 -0.49 -2.48
C TYR A 47 -14.49 0.86 -1.79
N PRO A 48 -15.48 1.48 -1.12
CA PRO A 48 -15.28 2.76 -0.45
C PRO A 48 -14.19 2.69 0.62
N GLY A 49 -13.18 3.55 0.49
CA GLY A 49 -12.06 3.62 1.44
C GLY A 49 -10.94 2.61 1.15
N HIS A 50 -11.04 1.79 0.10
CA HIS A 50 -9.91 0.97 -0.36
C HIS A 50 -9.21 1.68 -1.52
N HIS A 51 -7.96 2.06 -1.34
CA HIS A 51 -7.17 2.78 -2.34
C HIS A 51 -5.88 2.04 -2.59
N ILE A 52 -5.58 1.76 -3.86
CA ILE A 52 -4.30 1.18 -4.26
C ILE A 52 -3.52 2.29 -4.95
N VAL A 53 -2.42 2.71 -4.32
CA VAL A 53 -1.55 3.79 -4.78
C VAL A 53 -0.42 3.16 -5.55
N ILE A 54 -0.18 3.65 -6.77
CA ILE A 54 0.93 3.17 -7.61
C ILE A 54 1.86 4.33 -7.97
N ALA A 55 3.15 4.00 -8.06
CA ALA A 55 4.17 4.85 -8.65
C ALA A 55 4.59 4.24 -9.99
N GLU A 56 4.45 5.04 -11.05
CA GLU A 56 4.82 4.68 -12.40
C GLU A 56 6.09 5.45 -12.81
N VAL A 57 7.05 4.74 -13.39
CA VAL A 57 8.29 5.28 -13.94
C VAL A 57 8.39 4.84 -15.38
N GLU A 58 8.41 5.80 -16.31
CA GLU A 58 8.52 5.52 -17.76
C GLU A 58 7.46 4.51 -18.28
N GLY A 59 6.22 4.60 -17.80
CA GLY A 59 5.14 3.69 -18.19
C GLY A 59 5.12 2.35 -17.45
N GLN A 60 6.05 2.10 -16.53
CA GLN A 60 6.14 0.85 -15.77
C GLN A 60 5.73 1.06 -14.31
N LEU A 61 4.89 0.17 -13.79
CA LEU A 61 4.54 0.17 -12.36
C LEU A 61 5.76 -0.26 -11.53
N ALA A 62 6.31 0.69 -10.78
CA ALA A 62 7.58 0.54 -10.09
C ALA A 62 7.41 0.39 -8.57
N ALA A 63 6.32 0.90 -8.00
CA ALA A 63 5.98 0.67 -6.59
C ALA A 63 4.47 0.74 -6.35
N SER A 64 4.03 0.15 -5.25
CA SER A 64 2.63 0.20 -4.81
C SER A 64 2.51 0.19 -3.28
N CYS A 65 1.41 0.74 -2.77
CA CYS A 65 0.88 0.39 -1.45
C CYS A 65 -0.65 0.46 -1.44
N VAL A 66 -1.28 -0.32 -0.57
CA VAL A 66 -2.72 -0.24 -0.30
C VAL A 66 -2.95 0.67 0.91
N LEU A 67 -3.94 1.55 0.83
CA LEU A 67 -4.48 2.34 1.92
C LEU A 67 -5.95 1.93 2.14
N GLN A 68 -6.27 1.51 3.36
CA GLN A 68 -7.64 1.24 3.80
C GLN A 68 -8.07 2.29 4.81
N ILE A 69 -9.12 3.05 4.52
CA ILE A 69 -9.73 4.03 5.42
C ILE A 69 -10.98 3.39 6.05
N ILE A 70 -11.00 3.33 7.39
CA ILE A 70 -12.00 2.59 8.15
C ILE A 70 -12.82 3.58 9.00
N PRO A 71 -14.15 3.66 8.79
CA PRO A 71 -15.05 4.42 9.66
C PRO A 71 -14.95 3.95 11.11
N ASN A 72 -15.11 4.88 12.05
CA ASN A 72 -14.87 4.60 13.46
C ASN A 72 -15.73 5.51 14.35
N LEU A 73 -16.22 4.97 15.47
CA LEU A 73 -17.03 5.72 16.45
C LEU A 73 -16.20 6.31 17.60
N THR A 74 -14.96 5.87 17.76
CA THR A 74 -14.04 6.37 18.80
C THR A 74 -13.30 7.63 18.33
N HIS A 75 -12.52 8.25 19.23
CA HIS A 75 -11.68 9.42 18.90
C HIS A 75 -12.44 10.57 18.20
N GLY A 76 -13.65 10.88 18.68
CA GLY A 76 -14.50 11.92 18.09
C GLY A 76 -15.05 11.52 16.72
N GLN A 77 -15.40 10.24 16.55
CA GLN A 77 -15.96 9.68 15.31
C GLN A 77 -15.06 9.85 14.09
N ARG A 78 -13.75 10.00 14.33
CA ARG A 78 -12.76 10.15 13.26
C ARG A 78 -12.34 8.77 12.75
N PRO A 79 -12.26 8.56 11.42
CA PRO A 79 -11.77 7.31 10.87
C PRO A 79 -10.30 7.08 11.23
N TYR A 80 -9.81 5.86 11.01
CA TYR A 80 -8.38 5.56 11.00
C TYR A 80 -8.03 4.84 9.70
N ALA A 81 -6.75 4.72 9.41
CA ALA A 81 -6.32 4.04 8.21
C ALA A 81 -5.22 2.99 8.45
N LEU A 82 -5.19 1.99 7.58
CA LEU A 82 -4.16 0.96 7.49
C LEU A 82 -3.43 1.08 6.16
N VAL A 83 -2.11 0.92 6.18
CA VAL A 83 -1.29 0.68 4.99
C VAL A 83 -0.96 -0.80 4.92
N GLU A 84 -1.16 -1.39 3.76
CA GLU A 84 -0.85 -2.80 3.45
C GLU A 84 -0.08 -2.91 2.14
N ASN A 85 0.54 -4.07 1.91
CA ASN A 85 1.15 -4.47 0.63
C ASN A 85 2.10 -3.42 0.02
N VAL A 86 2.95 -2.82 0.85
CA VAL A 86 4.00 -1.89 0.38
C VAL A 86 5.06 -2.68 -0.37
N VAL A 87 5.24 -2.37 -1.65
CA VAL A 87 6.21 -3.06 -2.50
C VAL A 87 6.88 -2.10 -3.48
N THR A 88 8.15 -2.34 -3.79
CA THR A 88 8.88 -1.68 -4.87
C THR A 88 9.57 -2.75 -5.69
N ASP A 89 9.36 -2.67 -7.01
CA ASP A 89 10.00 -3.53 -7.98
C ASP A 89 11.53 -3.51 -7.78
N ALA A 90 12.17 -4.68 -7.84
CA ALA A 90 13.59 -4.84 -7.60
C ALA A 90 14.47 -3.90 -8.44
N ALA A 91 14.10 -3.63 -9.70
CA ALA A 91 14.84 -2.73 -10.60
C ALA A 91 14.74 -1.25 -10.18
N PHE A 92 13.72 -0.90 -9.39
CA PHE A 92 13.41 0.49 -9.01
C PHE A 92 13.64 0.80 -7.52
N ARG A 93 14.23 -0.14 -6.76
CA ARG A 93 14.53 0.05 -5.33
C ARG A 93 15.53 1.18 -5.09
N ARG A 94 15.44 1.78 -3.89
CA ARG A 94 16.30 2.89 -3.41
C ARG A 94 16.17 4.20 -4.18
N GLN A 95 15.07 4.38 -4.91
CA GLN A 95 14.75 5.63 -5.64
C GLN A 95 13.66 6.47 -4.93
N GLY A 96 13.26 6.10 -3.70
CA GLY A 96 12.24 6.85 -2.93
C GLY A 96 10.79 6.59 -3.35
N LEU A 97 10.53 5.62 -4.23
CA LEU A 97 9.18 5.34 -4.76
C LEU A 97 8.20 4.86 -3.69
N ALA A 98 8.58 3.90 -2.83
CA ALA A 98 7.73 3.48 -1.72
C ALA A 98 7.42 4.65 -0.76
N SER A 99 8.40 5.51 -0.45
CA SER A 99 8.16 6.71 0.36
C SER A 99 7.17 7.65 -0.32
N SER A 100 7.23 7.76 -1.64
CA SER A 100 6.30 8.58 -2.44
C SER A 100 4.87 8.03 -2.37
N CYS A 101 4.68 6.71 -2.48
CA CYS A 101 3.38 6.07 -2.26
C CYS A 101 2.86 6.26 -0.83
N LEU A 102 3.72 6.09 0.19
CA LEU A 102 3.34 6.28 1.60
C LEU A 102 2.93 7.72 1.91
N ASN A 103 3.64 8.71 1.35
CA ASN A 103 3.30 10.13 1.51
C ASN A 103 1.95 10.45 0.87
N TRP A 104 1.68 9.90 -0.32
CA TRP A 104 0.37 10.02 -0.97
C TRP A 104 -0.72 9.40 -0.09
N ALA A 105 -0.49 8.20 0.45
CA ALA A 105 -1.44 7.51 1.32
C ALA A 105 -1.71 8.30 2.60
N GLN A 106 -0.67 8.91 3.19
CA GLN A 106 -0.78 9.77 4.34
C GLN A 106 -1.61 11.03 4.06
N GLU A 107 -1.38 11.71 2.93
CA GLU A 107 -2.18 12.88 2.53
C GLU A 107 -3.64 12.52 2.32
N LYS A 108 -3.93 11.40 1.64
CA LYS A 108 -5.29 10.90 1.43
C LYS A 108 -5.99 10.60 2.76
N ALA A 109 -5.32 9.91 3.69
CA ALA A 109 -5.85 9.61 5.02
C ALA A 109 -6.09 10.89 5.84
N ARG A 110 -5.17 11.85 5.79
CA ARG A 110 -5.33 13.15 6.46
C ARG A 110 -6.51 13.94 5.90
N THR A 111 -6.67 13.97 4.58
CA THR A 111 -7.80 14.63 3.90
C THR A 111 -9.13 13.96 4.26
N ALA A 112 -9.15 12.65 4.43
CA ALA A 112 -10.32 11.90 4.92
C ALA A 112 -10.59 12.09 6.43
N GLY A 113 -9.80 12.92 7.13
CA GLY A 113 -9.98 13.23 8.54
C GLY A 113 -9.46 12.13 9.48
N CYS A 114 -8.70 11.15 8.98
CA CYS A 114 -8.19 10.06 9.80
C CYS A 114 -7.37 10.60 10.98
N TYR A 115 -7.55 10.01 12.17
CA TYR A 115 -6.80 10.42 13.35
C TYR A 115 -5.45 9.69 13.49
N LYS A 116 -5.27 8.56 12.79
CA LYS A 116 -4.01 7.81 12.73
C LYS A 116 -3.93 6.99 11.43
N LEU A 117 -2.70 6.67 11.05
CA LEU A 117 -2.33 5.75 9.99
C LEU A 117 -1.44 4.67 10.60
N MET A 118 -1.74 3.39 10.35
CA MET A 118 -1.00 2.26 10.93
C MET A 118 -0.53 1.32 9.83
N LEU A 119 0.54 0.58 10.10
CA LEU A 119 0.97 -0.55 9.28
C LEU A 119 1.56 -1.62 10.20
N LEU A 120 1.45 -2.88 9.77
CA LEU A 120 2.20 -3.99 10.35
C LEU A 120 3.21 -4.49 9.31
N THR A 121 4.41 -4.87 9.76
CA THR A 121 5.43 -5.50 8.90
C THR A 121 5.95 -6.75 9.57
N GLY A 122 6.05 -7.85 8.81
CA GLY A 122 6.71 -9.08 9.25
C GLY A 122 8.24 -9.01 9.15
N SER A 123 8.79 -7.97 8.51
CA SER A 123 10.23 -7.82 8.35
C SER A 123 10.90 -7.52 9.70
N LYS A 124 11.97 -8.27 10.00
CA LYS A 124 12.84 -8.04 11.15
C LYS A 124 14.12 -7.29 10.75
N GLU A 125 14.27 -6.96 9.48
CA GLU A 125 15.43 -6.25 8.95
C GLU A 125 15.39 -4.78 9.41
N GLU A 126 16.43 -4.35 10.14
CA GLU A 126 16.51 -2.97 10.64
C GLU A 126 16.44 -1.92 9.53
N GLY A 127 16.90 -2.23 8.32
CA GLY A 127 16.74 -1.35 7.16
C GLY A 127 15.27 -1.05 6.82
N THR A 128 14.41 -2.07 6.89
CA THR A 128 12.96 -1.93 6.66
C THR A 128 12.29 -1.19 7.83
N LEU A 129 12.68 -1.50 9.06
CA LEU A 129 12.14 -0.81 10.24
C LEU A 129 12.50 0.68 10.21
N HIS A 130 13.75 1.01 9.91
CA HIS A 130 14.22 2.39 9.79
C HIS A 130 13.58 3.13 8.61
N PHE A 131 13.27 2.43 7.51
CA PHE A 131 12.50 2.98 6.41
C PHE A 131 11.11 3.47 6.87
N TYR A 132 10.37 2.65 7.63
CA TYR A 132 9.06 3.07 8.16
C TYR A 132 9.19 4.16 9.23
N GLU A 133 10.21 4.12 10.09
CA GLU A 133 10.47 5.20 11.05
C GLU A 133 10.74 6.54 10.33
N LYS A 134 11.52 6.54 9.24
CA LYS A 134 11.75 7.73 8.39
C LYS A 134 10.48 8.23 7.70
N ALA A 135 9.54 7.33 7.40
CA ALA A 135 8.22 7.69 6.88
C ALA A 135 7.26 8.22 7.96
N GLY A 136 7.73 8.36 9.21
CA GLY A 136 6.97 8.95 10.32
C GLY A 136 6.17 7.96 11.17
N TYR A 137 6.32 6.65 10.92
CA TYR A 137 5.72 5.63 11.76
C TYR A 137 6.53 5.43 13.04
N ASN A 138 5.87 5.09 14.15
CA ASN A 138 6.54 4.65 15.36
C ASN A 138 6.15 3.20 15.69
N ARG A 139 7.11 2.44 16.21
CA ARG A 139 6.92 1.02 16.59
C ARG A 139 6.87 0.82 18.11
N LYS A 140 6.70 1.89 18.89
CA LYS A 140 6.83 1.87 20.35
C LYS A 140 5.49 2.03 21.07
N ASP A 141 4.52 2.68 20.45
CA ASP A 141 3.23 3.00 21.09
C ASP A 141 2.26 1.81 21.13
N LYS A 142 2.48 0.79 20.27
CA LYS A 142 1.58 -0.35 20.10
C LYS A 142 2.35 -1.66 19.91
N ILE A 143 1.75 -2.74 20.42
CA ILE A 143 2.16 -4.12 20.18
C ILE A 143 1.14 -4.74 19.21
N ALA A 144 1.64 -5.40 18.16
CA ALA A 144 0.80 -6.18 17.25
C ALA A 144 0.61 -7.61 17.77
N PHE A 145 -0.62 -8.12 17.66
CA PHE A 145 -0.96 -9.52 17.92
C PHE A 145 -1.57 -10.09 16.64
N ILE A 146 -1.20 -11.32 16.28
CA ILE A 146 -1.69 -12.00 15.09
C ILE A 146 -2.23 -13.37 15.52
N GLN A 147 -3.48 -13.64 15.14
CA GLN A 147 -4.08 -14.96 15.19
C GLN A 147 -4.39 -15.38 13.75
N TRP A 148 -3.77 -16.47 13.29
CA TRP A 148 -4.07 -17.05 12.00
C TRP A 148 -5.37 -17.87 12.11
N LEU A 149 -6.30 -17.64 11.18
CA LEU A 149 -7.56 -18.35 11.09
C LEU A 149 -7.46 -19.28 9.89
N GLU A 150 -7.65 -20.58 10.11
CA GLU A 150 -7.73 -21.59 9.05
C GLU A 150 -9.05 -21.48 8.28
#